data_AF-A0A2W2ASJ5-F1
#
_entry.id   AF-A0A2W2ASJ5-F1
#
_cell.length_a   1.000
_cell.length_b   1.000
_cell.length_c   1.000
_cell.angle_alpha   90.00
_cell.angle_beta   90.00
_cell.angle_gamma   90.00
#
_symmetry.space_group_name_H-M   'P 1'
#
loop_
_entity.id
_entity.type
_entity.pdbx_description
1 polymer ?
#
loop_
_entity_poly.entity_id
_entity_poly.type
_entity_poly.pdbx_seq_one_letter_code
_entity_poly.pdbx_strand_id
1 'polypeptide(L)' 'MRRIRYCYKRNRGMWGLAFPHEWRIEIDPALDDQTLLDIAIHEAAHVVLPDLDEAQVDRLGRHAADLLWRMGFRRASEE' A
#
# COMPACT_ATOMS: atom_id res chain seq x y z
N MET A 1 5.05 16.31 -8.61
CA MET A 1 4.48 14.94 -8.59
C MET A 1 3.12 15.00 -7.93
N ARG A 2 2.10 14.32 -8.47
CA ARG A 2 0.76 14.28 -7.85
C ARG A 2 0.83 13.39 -6.60
N ARG A 3 0.23 13.85 -5.50
CA ARG A 3 0.24 13.13 -4.21
C ARG A 3 -0.84 12.04 -4.22
N ILE A 4 -0.48 10.81 -3.85
CA ILE A 4 -1.44 9.75 -3.56
C ILE A 4 -2.06 10.03 -2.20
N ARG A 5 -3.39 10.05 -2.14
CA ARG A 5 -4.14 10.15 -0.89
C ARG A 5 -4.43 8.74 -0.36
N TYR A 6 -4.49 8.59 0.95
CA TYR A 6 -4.90 7.34 1.57
C TYR A 6 -5.94 7.60 2.65
N CYS A 7 -6.78 6.60 2.89
CA CYS A 7 -7.61 6.54 4.10
C CYS A 7 -7.72 5.09 4.58
N TYR A 8 -8.00 4.93 5.87
CA TYR A 8 -8.27 3.61 6.42
C TYR A 8 -9.75 3.27 6.25
N LYS A 9 -10.04 2.18 5.54
CA LYS A 9 -11.39 1.70 5.30
C LYS A 9 -11.36 0.20 5.06
N ARG A 10 -12.22 -0.52 5.77
CA ARG A 10 -12.39 -1.96 5.60
C ARG A 10 -13.19 -2.24 4.33
N ASN A 11 -12.60 -3.01 3.43
CA ASN A 11 -13.25 -3.51 2.22
C ASN A 11 -13.51 -5.02 2.36
N ARG A 12 -14.70 -5.48 1.95
CA ARG A 12 -15.09 -6.88 2.18
C ARG A 12 -14.23 -7.81 1.31
N GLY A 13 -13.40 -8.62 1.96
CA GLY A 13 -12.55 -9.62 1.30
C GLY A 13 -11.25 -9.07 0.70
N MET A 14 -10.88 -7.81 1.02
CA MET A 14 -9.70 -7.16 0.48
C MET A 14 -8.98 -6.36 1.58
N TRP A 15 -7.66 -6.38 1.59
CA TRP A 15 -6.84 -5.63 2.55
C TRP A 15 -6.47 -4.22 2.07
N GLY A 16 -6.52 -3.99 0.76
CA GLY A 16 -6.30 -2.70 0.12
C GLY A 16 -7.22 -2.52 -1.10
N LEU A 17 -7.32 -1.28 -1.58
CA LEU A 17 -7.96 -0.97 -2.86
C LEU A 17 -7.41 0.32 -3.48
N ALA A 18 -6.93 0.25 -4.71
CA ALA A 18 -6.44 1.38 -5.48
C ALA A 18 -7.52 2.03 -6.37
N PHE A 19 -7.47 3.37 -6.47
CA PHE A 19 -8.28 4.18 -7.37
C PHE A 19 -7.35 5.06 -8.25
N PRO A 20 -6.81 4.52 -9.36
CA PRO A 20 -5.78 5.19 -10.16
C PRO A 20 -6.18 6.58 -10.68
N HIS A 21 -7.41 6.72 -11.18
CA HIS A 21 -7.92 8.01 -11.70
C HIS A 21 -8.09 9.07 -10.58
N GLU A 22 -8.37 8.63 -9.36
CA GLU A 22 -8.55 9.50 -8.19
C GLU A 22 -7.24 9.80 -7.45
N TRP A 23 -6.16 9.09 -7.75
CA TRP A 23 -4.91 9.12 -6.98
C TRP A 23 -5.15 8.87 -5.50
N ARG A 24 -5.84 7.77 -5.22
CA ARG A 24 -6.30 7.42 -3.88
C ARG A 24 -6.15 5.92 -3.65
N ILE A 25 -5.82 5.54 -2.43
CA ILE A 25 -5.84 4.16 -1.97
C ILE A 25 -6.68 4.05 -0.69
N GLU A 26 -7.27 2.89 -0.45
CA GLU A 26 -7.89 2.50 0.80
C GLU A 26 -7.11 1.33 1.39
N ILE A 27 -6.91 1.33 2.72
CA ILE A 27 -6.16 0.28 3.43
C ILE A 27 -6.98 -0.20 4.63
N ASP A 28 -7.00 -1.51 4.91
CA ASP A 28 -7.68 -2.03 6.10
C ASP A 28 -6.99 -1.52 7.38
N PRO A 29 -7.73 -0.92 8.33
CA PRO A 29 -7.15 -0.42 9.58
C PRO A 29 -6.56 -1.50 10.49
N ALA A 30 -6.92 -2.77 10.31
CA ALA A 30 -6.50 -3.87 11.18
C ALA A 30 -5.15 -4.48 10.82
N LEU A 31 -4.47 -4.00 9.77
CA LEU A 31 -3.16 -4.51 9.39
C LEU A 31 -2.09 -4.12 10.43
N ASP A 32 -1.22 -5.08 10.73
CA ASP A 32 0.04 -4.80 11.40
C ASP A 32 0.94 -3.94 10.51
N ASP A 33 1.95 -3.30 11.10
CA ASP A 33 2.79 -2.32 10.41
C ASP A 33 3.57 -2.89 9.22
N GLN A 34 4.01 -4.15 9.29
CA GLN A 34 4.78 -4.76 8.20
C GLN A 34 3.87 -5.09 7.03
N THR A 35 2.72 -5.70 7.31
CA THR A 35 1.70 -5.98 6.28
C THR A 35 1.14 -4.69 5.69
N LEU A 36 0.99 -3.64 6.50
CA LEU A 36 0.57 -2.32 6.02
C LEU A 36 1.54 -1.75 5.00
N LEU A 37 2.86 -1.89 5.20
CA LEU A 37 3.85 -1.43 4.22
C LEU A 37 3.70 -2.15 2.87
N ASP A 38 3.54 -3.48 2.90
CA ASP A 38 3.34 -4.29 1.70
C ASP A 38 2.11 -3.81 0.91
N ILE A 39 0.96 -3.79 1.57
CA ILE A 39 -0.31 -3.37 0.96
C ILE A 39 -0.25 -1.91 0.50
N ALA A 40 0.32 -0.99 1.27
CA ALA A 40 0.42 0.41 0.86
C ALA A 40 1.27 0.59 -0.41
N ILE A 41 2.36 -0.16 -0.55
CA ILE A 41 3.22 -0.11 -1.74
C ILE A 41 2.54 -0.79 -2.92
N HIS A 42 1.89 -1.93 -2.70
CA HIS A 42 1.09 -2.64 -3.70
C HIS A 42 0.02 -1.73 -4.30
N GLU A 43 -0.82 -1.10 -3.47
CA GLU A 43 -1.88 -0.22 -3.96
C GLU A 43 -1.33 1.06 -4.59
N ALA A 44 -0.23 1.61 -4.07
CA ALA A 44 0.43 2.76 -4.68
C ALA A 44 0.97 2.43 -6.07
N ALA A 45 1.47 1.21 -6.29
CA ALA A 45 1.93 0.76 -7.59
C ALA A 45 0.80 0.71 -8.62
N HIS A 46 -0.38 0.19 -8.25
CA HIS A 46 -1.57 0.24 -9.12
C HIS A 46 -1.98 1.68 -9.49
N VAL A 47 -1.79 2.65 -8.58
CA VAL A 47 -2.10 4.06 -8.87
C VAL A 47 -1.08 4.68 -9.83
N VAL A 48 0.22 4.42 -9.63
CA VAL A 48 1.30 5.08 -10.40
C VAL A 48 1.57 4.39 -11.73
N LEU A 49 1.42 3.07 -11.78
CA LEU A 49 1.75 2.20 -12.90
C LEU A 49 0.59 1.21 -13.16
N PRO A 50 -0.58 1.70 -13.63
CA PRO A 50 -1.79 0.88 -13.77
C PRO A 50 -1.68 -0.26 -14.80
N ASP A 51 -0.68 -0.22 -15.66
CA ASP A 51 -0.43 -1.24 -16.69
C ASP A 51 0.44 -2.41 -16.19
N LEU A 52 0.95 -2.37 -14.95
CA LEU A 52 1.64 -3.51 -14.35
C LEU A 52 0.68 -4.65 -14.07
N ASP A 53 1.13 -5.87 -14.31
CA ASP A 53 0.37 -7.05 -13.90
C ASP A 53 0.44 -7.28 -12.38
N GLU A 54 -0.52 -8.03 -11.87
CA GLU A 54 -0.65 -8.34 -10.44
C GLU A 54 0.64 -8.96 -9.86
N ALA A 55 1.32 -9.85 -10.61
CA ALA A 55 2.51 -10.54 -10.14
C ALA A 55 3.72 -9.59 -10.02
N GLN A 56 3.81 -8.60 -10.90
CA GLN A 56 4.81 -7.52 -10.83
C GLN A 56 4.53 -6.60 -9.63
N VAL A 57 3.27 -6.25 -9.40
CA VAL A 57 2.85 -5.42 -8.27
C VAL A 57 3.10 -6.14 -6.93
N ASP A 58 2.73 -7.41 -6.83
CA ASP A 58 3.00 -8.26 -5.66
C ASP A 58 4.50 -8.37 -5.35
N ARG A 59 5.32 -8.60 -6.39
CA ARG A 59 6.78 -8.66 -6.25
C ARG A 59 7.32 -7.33 -5.71
N LEU A 60 6.85 -6.21 -6.24
CA LEU A 60 7.26 -4.88 -5.80
C LEU A 60 6.87 -4.63 -4.34
N GLY A 61 5.60 -4.87 -3.99
CA GLY A 61 5.07 -4.69 -2.63
C GLY A 61 5.90 -5.44 -1.59
N ARG A 62 6.05 -6.76 -1.77
CA ARG A 62 6.76 -7.63 -0.81
C ARG A 62 8.22 -7.24 -0.63
N HIS A 63 8.96 -7.04 -1.73
CA HIS A 63 10.39 -6.74 -1.65
C HIS A 63 10.67 -5.34 -1.11
N ALA A 64 9.88 -4.34 -1.53
CA ALA A 64 10.04 -2.99 -1.02
C ALA A 64 9.63 -2.87 0.45
N ALA A 65 8.54 -3.53 0.86
CA ALA A 65 8.12 -3.57 2.25
C ALA A 65 9.14 -4.25 3.16
N ASP A 66 9.69 -5.40 2.74
CA ASP A 66 10.76 -6.08 3.48
C ASP A 66 12.01 -5.18 3.62
N LEU A 67 12.42 -4.51 2.54
CA LEU A 67 13.54 -3.57 2.58
C LEU A 67 13.28 -2.42 3.57
N LEU A 68 12.15 -1.74 3.46
CA LEU A 68 11.80 -0.62 4.35
C LEU A 68 11.62 -1.08 5.80
N TRP A 69 11.07 -2.28 6.01
CA TRP A 69 10.96 -2.86 7.34
C TRP A 69 12.33 -3.09 7.97
N ARG A 70 13.29 -3.65 7.22
CA ARG A 70 14.69 -3.83 7.68
C ARG A 70 15.43 -2.51 7.88
N MET A 71 15.05 -1.46 7.16
CA MET A 71 15.55 -0.09 7.39
C MET A 71 14.93 0.59 8.63
N GLY A 72 13.94 -0.02 9.28
CA GLY A 72 13.33 0.48 10.51
C GLY A 72 12.09 1.36 10.31
N PHE A 73 11.51 1.42 9.10
CA PHE A 73 10.26 2.17 8.88
C PHE A 73 9.09 1.47 9.56
N ARG A 74 8.36 2.21 10.40
CA ARG A 74 7.16 1.76 11.12
C ARG A 74 6.09 2.84 11.00
N ARG A 75 4.84 2.47 11.29
CA ARG A 75 3.79 3.48 11.45
C ARG A 75 4.15 4.30 12.68
N ALA A 76 4.15 5.62 12.55
CA ALA A 76 4.33 6.49 13.71
C ALA A 76 3.16 6.24 14.67
N SER A 77 3.46 5.97 15.94
CA SER A 77 2.46 6.08 17.00
C SER A 77 2.11 7.56 17.16
N GLU A 78 0.82 7.88 17.19
CA GLU A 78 0.39 9.17 17.70
C GLU A 78 0.65 9.17 19.21
N GLU A 79 1.65 9.94 19.66
CA GLU A 79 1.80 10.37 21.06
C GLU A 79 0.94 11.62 21.32
#